data_AF-A0A7X8K925-F1
#
_entry.id   AF-A0A7X8K925-F1
#
_cell.length_a   1.000
_cell.length_b   1.000
_cell.length_c   1.000
_cell.angle_alpha   90.00
_cell.angle_beta   90.00
_cell.angle_gamma   90.00
#
_symmetry.space_group_name_H-M   'P 1'
#
loop_
_entity.id
_entity.type
_entity.pdbx_description
1 polymer ?
#
loop_
_entity_poly.entity_id
_entity_poly.type
_entity_poly.pdbx_seq_one_letter_code
_entity_poly.pdbx_strand_id
1 'polypeptide(L)'
;MRRSRNIIISIIMLLSLVFLTACQSSYSVSRVSSDKDLDLSGSWNDTDIRLVSEALVQSSMKGAWINNFRMKNLGRNPVVIVGTFINRSSEHIDTAIIAKRYEMELVNSGKVDMVADQNFRASIRQEREEQQYFASEETAKALGREIGADFLLQGAVRSVLDQQGNTRVRTYYVSAELIDIETSRKVWVGEETIKKVIQQARYSL
;
A
#
# COMPACT_ATOMS: atom_id res chain seq x y z
N MET A 1 -63.24 28.13 -20.47
CA MET A 1 -61.77 28.23 -20.69
C MET A 1 -60.94 28.42 -19.41
N ARG A 2 -61.41 29.12 -18.36
CA ARG A 2 -60.63 29.28 -17.09
C ARG A 2 -60.46 27.99 -16.26
N ARG A 3 -61.48 27.13 -16.19
CA ARG A 3 -61.42 25.85 -15.41
C ARG A 3 -60.43 24.83 -15.99
N SER A 4 -60.37 24.68 -17.31
CA SER A 4 -59.43 23.75 -17.97
C SER A 4 -57.97 24.21 -17.82
N ARG A 5 -57.71 25.52 -17.84
CA ARG A 5 -56.37 26.08 -17.63
C ARG A 5 -55.84 25.82 -16.21
N ASN A 6 -56.70 25.92 -15.20
CA ASN A 6 -56.32 25.65 -13.81
C ASN A 6 -56.02 24.16 -13.58
N ILE A 7 -56.77 23.26 -14.23
CA ILE A 7 -56.52 21.81 -14.17
C ILE A 7 -55.17 21.44 -14.80
N ILE A 8 -54.84 22.04 -15.95
CA ILE A 8 -53.54 21.81 -16.63
C ILE A 8 -52.38 22.30 -15.75
N ILE A 9 -52.51 23.47 -15.14
CA ILE A 9 -51.48 24.01 -14.23
C ILE A 9 -51.30 23.11 -13.00
N SER A 10 -52.39 22.62 -12.40
CA SER A 10 -52.31 21.67 -11.28
C SER A 10 -51.68 20.34 -11.67
N ILE A 11 -51.92 19.82 -12.88
CA ILE A 11 -51.27 18.59 -13.38
C ILE A 11 -49.78 18.81 -13.59
N ILE A 12 -49.37 19.94 -14.19
CA ILE A 12 -47.96 20.27 -14.40
C ILE A 12 -47.23 20.46 -13.06
N MET A 13 -47.88 21.07 -12.06
CA MET A 13 -47.33 21.27 -10.72
C MET A 13 -47.23 19.96 -9.93
N LEU A 14 -48.16 19.02 -10.13
CA LEU A 14 -48.09 17.69 -9.53
C LEU A 14 -46.99 16.84 -10.20
N LEU A 15 -46.84 16.96 -11.53
CA LEU A 15 -45.81 16.26 -12.29
C LEU A 15 -44.40 16.77 -11.94
N SER A 16 -44.23 18.07 -11.72
CA SER A 16 -42.94 18.64 -11.30
C SER A 16 -42.54 18.22 -9.89
N LEU A 17 -43.51 17.98 -8.99
CA LEU A 17 -43.24 17.49 -7.64
C LEU A 17 -42.72 16.03 -7.63
N VAL A 18 -43.15 15.21 -8.59
CA VAL A 18 -42.66 13.82 -8.78
C VAL A 18 -41.21 13.81 -9.27
N PHE A 19 -40.80 14.78 -10.10
CA PHE A 19 -39.40 14.87 -10.56
C PHE A 19 -38.43 15.35 -9.46
N LEU A 20 -38.92 16.03 -8.43
CA LEU A 20 -38.08 16.53 -7.32
C LEU A 20 -37.72 15.45 -6.28
N THR A 21 -38.46 14.32 -6.22
CA THR A 21 -38.17 13.23 -5.28
C THR A 21 -37.25 12.15 -5.87
N ALA A 22 -36.95 12.20 -7.17
CA ALA A 22 -36.08 11.24 -7.86
C ALA A 22 -34.56 11.48 -7.64
N CYS A 23 -34.18 12.55 -6.94
CA CYS A 23 -32.78 12.89 -6.63
C CYS A 23 -32.37 12.53 -5.19
N GLN A 24 -32.88 11.43 -4.63
CA GLN A 24 -32.27 10.86 -3.43
C GLN A 24 -31.08 9.99 -3.85
N SER A 25 -29.87 10.55 -3.76
CA SER A 25 -28.63 9.80 -3.86
C SER A 25 -28.49 8.86 -2.66
N SER A 26 -29.06 7.66 -2.78
CA SER A 26 -28.99 6.59 -1.79
C SER A 26 -27.65 5.87 -1.89
N TYR A 27 -26.60 6.44 -1.31
CA TYR A 27 -25.40 5.63 -1.06
C TYR A 27 -25.70 4.65 0.07
N SER A 28 -25.72 3.37 -0.25
CA SER A 28 -25.82 2.29 0.73
C SER A 28 -24.41 1.83 1.10
N VAL A 29 -24.04 1.95 2.37
CA VAL A 29 -22.74 1.49 2.88
C VAL A 29 -22.94 0.11 3.49
N SER A 30 -22.50 -0.92 2.79
CA SER A 30 -22.41 -2.28 3.33
C SER A 30 -20.96 -2.61 3.66
N ARG A 31 -20.72 -3.16 4.85
CA ARG A 31 -19.40 -3.70 5.22
C ARG A 31 -19.24 -5.04 4.52
N VAL A 32 -18.21 -5.16 3.70
CA VAL A 32 -17.75 -6.42 3.13
C VAL A 32 -16.52 -6.89 3.89
N SER A 33 -16.26 -8.20 3.86
CA SER A 33 -15.04 -8.77 4.43
C SER A 33 -13.81 -8.32 3.64
N SER A 34 -12.67 -8.21 4.32
CA SER A 34 -11.41 -7.70 3.76
C SER A 34 -10.75 -8.64 2.74
N ASP A 35 -11.16 -9.89 2.69
CA ASP A 35 -10.70 -10.93 1.76
C ASP A 35 -11.45 -10.93 0.42
N LYS A 36 -12.51 -10.13 0.30
CA LYS A 36 -13.27 -10.02 -0.95
C LYS A 36 -12.56 -9.09 -1.92
N ASP A 37 -12.06 -9.66 -3.01
CA ASP A 37 -11.49 -8.87 -4.10
C ASP A 37 -12.59 -8.02 -4.79
N LEU A 38 -12.45 -6.70 -4.72
CA LEU A 38 -13.35 -5.73 -5.34
C LEU A 38 -12.56 -4.83 -6.28
N ASP A 39 -12.86 -4.92 -7.58
CA ASP A 39 -12.33 -3.98 -8.57
C ASP A 39 -13.47 -3.14 -9.16
N LEU A 40 -13.51 -1.86 -8.77
CA LEU A 40 -14.58 -0.93 -9.16
C LEU A 40 -14.16 -0.01 -10.30
N SER A 41 -12.89 0.42 -10.32
CA SER A 41 -12.40 1.47 -11.21
C SER A 41 -11.27 1.03 -12.15
N GLY A 42 -10.70 -0.16 -11.92
CA GLY A 42 -9.48 -0.60 -12.59
C GLY A 42 -8.22 0.14 -12.12
N SER A 43 -8.32 0.99 -11.09
CA SER A 43 -7.17 1.63 -10.43
C SER A 43 -6.50 0.66 -9.44
N TRP A 44 -5.36 1.09 -8.91
CA TRP A 44 -4.63 0.39 -7.86
C TRP A 44 -5.51 0.16 -6.63
N ASN A 45 -5.57 -1.08 -6.14
CA ASN A 45 -6.45 -1.47 -5.03
C ASN A 45 -5.76 -2.42 -4.02
N ASP A 46 -6.49 -2.82 -2.98
CA ASP A 46 -5.97 -3.68 -1.90
C ASP A 46 -5.52 -5.06 -2.41
N THR A 47 -6.27 -5.67 -3.33
CA THR A 47 -5.90 -6.93 -3.97
C THR A 47 -4.56 -6.81 -4.68
N ASP A 48 -4.33 -5.73 -5.42
CA ASP A 48 -3.08 -5.49 -6.13
C ASP A 48 -1.89 -5.36 -5.16
N ILE A 49 -2.08 -4.60 -4.08
CA ILE A 49 -1.08 -4.43 -3.01
C ILE A 49 -0.72 -5.79 -2.41
N ARG A 50 -1.73 -6.59 -2.08
CA ARG A 50 -1.56 -7.91 -1.48
C ARG A 50 -0.75 -8.83 -2.38
N LEU A 51 -1.17 -8.99 -3.64
CA LEU A 51 -0.54 -9.88 -4.61
C LEU A 51 0.93 -9.49 -4.87
N VAL A 52 1.19 -8.20 -5.08
CA VAL A 52 2.55 -7.70 -5.33
C VAL A 52 3.44 -7.89 -4.12
N SER A 53 2.96 -7.55 -2.92
CA SER A 53 3.75 -7.67 -1.69
C SER A 53 4.12 -9.13 -1.42
N GLU A 54 3.15 -10.04 -1.54
CA GLU A 54 3.38 -11.48 -1.36
C GLU A 54 4.39 -12.03 -2.38
N ALA A 55 4.24 -11.69 -3.66
CA ALA A 55 5.15 -12.13 -4.72
C ALA A 55 6.59 -11.63 -4.49
N LEU A 56 6.77 -10.35 -4.17
CA LEU A 56 8.08 -9.76 -3.96
C LEU A 56 8.76 -10.29 -2.69
N VAL A 57 8.01 -10.47 -1.60
CA VAL A 57 8.56 -11.09 -0.37
C VAL A 57 8.98 -12.51 -0.67
N GLN A 58 8.12 -13.34 -1.26
CA GLN A 58 8.47 -14.72 -1.59
C GLN A 58 9.69 -14.80 -2.51
N SER A 59 9.80 -13.90 -3.49
CA SER A 59 10.96 -13.80 -4.37
C SER A 59 12.23 -13.44 -3.60
N SER A 60 12.18 -12.45 -2.70
CA SER A 60 13.35 -12.08 -1.88
C SER A 60 13.79 -13.19 -0.93
N MET A 61 12.84 -13.89 -0.30
CA MET A 61 13.12 -14.96 0.66
C MET A 61 13.70 -16.22 0.00
N LYS A 62 13.44 -16.41 -1.30
CA LYS A 62 14.10 -17.44 -2.13
C LYS A 62 15.51 -17.04 -2.57
N GLY A 63 15.84 -15.75 -2.50
CA GLY A 63 17.17 -15.24 -2.83
C GLY A 63 18.26 -15.76 -1.89
N ALA A 64 19.49 -15.80 -2.40
CA ALA A 64 20.64 -16.31 -1.64
C ALA A 64 21.13 -15.37 -0.53
N TRP A 65 20.63 -14.14 -0.44
CA TRP A 65 21.18 -13.10 0.44
C TRP A 65 21.13 -13.47 1.94
N ILE A 66 20.07 -14.12 2.41
CA ILE A 66 19.95 -14.57 3.81
C ILE A 66 21.01 -15.63 4.12
N ASN A 67 21.13 -16.63 3.24
CA ASN A 67 22.11 -17.70 3.41
C ASN A 67 23.53 -17.16 3.33
N ASN A 68 23.81 -16.30 2.34
CA ASN A 68 25.10 -15.65 2.18
C ASN A 68 25.49 -14.81 3.40
N PHE A 69 24.53 -14.12 4.00
CA PHE A 69 24.73 -13.37 5.22
C PHE A 69 25.05 -14.28 6.41
N ARG A 70 24.25 -15.33 6.63
CA ARG A 70 24.41 -16.29 7.74
C ARG A 70 25.71 -17.08 7.67
N MET A 71 26.21 -17.39 6.47
CA MET A 71 27.52 -18.02 6.30
C MET A 71 28.67 -17.13 6.78
N LYS A 72 28.52 -15.81 6.63
CA LYS A 72 29.51 -14.81 7.11
C LYS A 72 29.29 -14.41 8.56
N ASN A 73 28.07 -14.56 9.07
CA ASN A 73 27.62 -14.14 10.40
C ASN A 73 26.93 -15.30 11.12
N LEU A 74 27.73 -16.24 11.63
CA LEU A 74 27.24 -17.44 12.29
C LEU A 74 26.29 -17.10 13.46
N GLY A 75 25.08 -17.69 13.43
CA GLY A 75 24.09 -17.53 14.51
C GLY A 75 23.33 -16.20 14.53
N ARG A 76 23.54 -15.31 13.55
CA ARG A 76 22.88 -14.00 13.47
C ARG A 76 21.91 -13.93 12.29
N ASN A 77 20.70 -13.46 12.53
CA ASN A 77 19.77 -13.08 11.47
C ASN A 77 20.21 -11.75 10.84
N PRO A 78 19.99 -11.56 9.52
CA PRO A 78 20.18 -10.25 8.92
C PRO A 78 19.18 -9.26 9.49
N VAL A 79 19.66 -8.08 9.86
CA VAL A 79 18.82 -6.98 10.33
C VAL A 79 18.45 -6.11 9.14
N VAL A 80 17.16 -5.94 8.89
CA VAL A 80 16.64 -5.17 7.75
C VAL A 80 15.86 -3.96 8.26
N ILE A 81 16.01 -2.84 7.57
CA ILE A 81 15.14 -1.66 7.71
C ILE A 81 14.34 -1.49 6.41
N VAL A 82 13.04 -1.24 6.54
CA VAL A 82 12.22 -0.82 5.40
C VAL A 82 12.38 0.69 5.22
N GLY A 83 12.89 1.06 4.04
CA GLY A 83 12.96 2.42 3.54
C GLY A 83 11.71 2.81 2.75
N THR A 84 11.83 3.88 2.00
CA THR A 84 10.71 4.43 1.25
C THR A 84 10.49 3.70 -0.07
N PHE A 85 9.22 3.38 -0.37
CA PHE A 85 8.79 3.04 -1.71
C PHE A 85 8.35 4.31 -2.42
N ILE A 86 8.98 4.65 -3.54
CA ILE A 86 8.70 5.89 -4.27
C ILE A 86 7.57 5.68 -5.25
N ASN A 87 6.53 6.51 -5.17
CA ASN A 87 5.51 6.55 -6.20
C ASN A 87 6.00 7.33 -7.42
N ARG A 88 6.13 6.64 -8.56
CA ARG A 88 6.44 7.18 -9.89
C ARG A 88 5.30 6.87 -10.89
N SER A 89 4.14 6.48 -10.38
CA SER A 89 2.94 6.28 -11.18
C SER A 89 2.24 7.62 -11.46
N SER A 90 1.30 7.61 -12.40
CA SER A 90 0.41 8.74 -12.64
C SER A 90 -0.71 8.89 -11.60
N GLU A 91 -0.77 7.99 -10.60
CA GLU A 91 -1.82 7.94 -9.59
C GLU A 91 -1.29 8.32 -8.21
N HIS A 92 -2.19 8.78 -7.34
CA HIS A 92 -1.88 8.92 -5.92
C HIS A 92 -1.97 7.55 -5.25
N ILE A 93 -0.85 6.84 -5.19
CA ILE A 93 -0.70 5.56 -4.51
C ILE A 93 0.01 5.82 -3.18
N ASP A 94 -0.61 5.39 -2.08
CA ASP A 94 0.06 5.31 -0.79
C ASP A 94 0.99 4.08 -0.76
N THR A 95 2.23 4.30 -1.14
CA THR A 95 3.27 3.28 -1.19
C THR A 95 3.77 2.85 0.19
N ALA A 96 3.41 3.57 1.26
CA ALA A 96 3.73 3.15 2.63
C ALA A 96 3.00 1.85 2.99
N ILE A 97 1.84 1.58 2.39
CA ILE A 97 1.10 0.33 2.59
C ILE A 97 1.91 -0.86 2.08
N ILE A 98 2.59 -0.72 0.93
CA ILE A 98 3.46 -1.77 0.37
C ILE A 98 4.64 -2.03 1.31
N ALA A 99 5.32 -0.96 1.75
CA ALA A 99 6.40 -1.05 2.72
C ALA A 99 5.96 -1.78 4.00
N LYS A 100 4.81 -1.40 4.58
CA LYS A 100 4.32 -2.01 5.82
C LYS A 100 3.94 -3.47 5.64
N ARG A 101 3.33 -3.82 4.50
CA ARG A 101 2.99 -5.23 4.20
C ARG A 101 4.24 -6.07 4.04
N TYR A 102 5.24 -5.56 3.34
CA TYR A 102 6.54 -6.21 3.21
C TYR A 102 7.22 -6.43 4.58
N GLU A 103 7.22 -5.39 5.42
CA GLU A 103 7.74 -5.46 6.79
C GLU A 103 7.06 -6.58 7.58
N MET A 104 5.71 -6.63 7.58
CA MET A 104 4.96 -7.66 8.29
C MET A 104 5.34 -9.07 7.83
N GLU A 105 5.41 -9.31 6.52
CA GLU A 105 5.75 -10.63 5.97
C GLU A 105 7.20 -11.03 6.31
N LEU A 106 8.13 -10.08 6.28
CA LEU A 106 9.51 -10.31 6.69
C LEU A 106 9.61 -10.69 8.17
N VAL A 107 8.95 -9.94 9.07
CA VAL A 107 8.90 -10.26 10.51
C VAL A 107 8.29 -11.65 10.72
N ASN A 108 7.15 -11.93 10.10
CA ASN A 108 6.44 -13.20 10.23
C ASN A 108 7.25 -14.40 9.73
N SER A 109 8.22 -14.18 8.83
CA SER A 109 9.09 -15.25 8.34
C SER A 109 10.04 -15.81 9.41
N GLY A 110 10.35 -15.03 10.47
CA GLY A 110 11.32 -15.38 11.52
C GLY A 110 12.76 -15.57 11.03
N LYS A 111 13.05 -15.24 9.77
CA LYS A 111 14.38 -15.43 9.15
C LYS A 111 15.23 -14.16 9.13
N VAL A 112 14.62 -13.03 9.45
CA VAL A 112 15.22 -11.70 9.43
C VAL A 112 14.77 -10.96 10.67
N ASP A 113 15.62 -10.10 11.21
CA ASP A 113 15.24 -9.20 12.28
C ASP A 113 14.92 -7.84 11.67
N MET A 114 13.88 -7.17 12.15
CA MET A 114 13.49 -5.85 11.66
C MET A 114 13.76 -4.79 12.71
N VAL A 115 14.24 -3.64 12.27
CA VAL A 115 14.35 -2.44 13.11
C VAL A 115 13.26 -1.44 12.76
N ALA A 116 12.90 -0.61 13.72
CA ALA A 116 11.89 0.42 13.53
C ALA A 116 12.21 1.32 12.33
N ASP A 117 11.15 1.69 11.60
CA ASP A 117 11.24 2.62 10.47
C ASP A 117 11.88 3.93 10.90
N GLN A 118 12.51 4.60 9.94
CA GLN A 118 13.22 5.86 10.17
C GLN A 118 12.34 6.91 10.86
N ASN A 119 11.05 6.95 10.51
CA ASN A 119 10.09 7.92 11.03
C ASN A 119 9.73 7.70 12.51
N PHE A 120 9.85 6.47 13.04
CA PHE A 120 9.47 6.14 14.41
C PHE A 120 10.65 6.10 15.39
N ARG A 121 11.89 6.14 14.90
CA ARG A 121 13.07 6.07 15.79
C ARG A 121 13.16 7.24 16.76
N ALA A 122 12.69 8.43 16.36
CA ALA A 122 12.71 9.61 17.22
C ALA A 122 11.86 9.40 18.47
N SER A 123 10.64 8.86 18.35
CA SER A 123 9.79 8.59 19.51
C SER A 123 10.36 7.48 20.40
N ILE A 124 10.97 6.46 19.83
CA ILE A 124 11.63 5.38 20.60
C ILE A 124 12.88 5.89 21.34
N ARG A 125 13.62 6.84 20.76
CA ARG A 125 14.75 7.50 21.43
C ARG A 125 14.25 8.35 22.60
N GLN A 126 13.21 9.15 22.37
CA GLN A 126 12.58 9.96 23.41
C GLN A 126 12.08 9.09 24.58
N GLU A 127 11.37 8.00 24.29
CA GLU A 127 10.91 7.05 25.32
C GLU A 127 12.09 6.50 26.15
N ARG A 128 13.22 6.15 25.52
CA ARG A 128 14.40 5.70 26.25
C ARG A 128 15.07 6.80 27.06
N GLU A 129 15.05 8.04 26.59
CA GLU A 129 15.52 9.21 27.35
C GLU A 129 14.64 9.41 28.58
N GLU A 130 13.32 9.34 28.45
CA GLU A 130 12.36 9.44 29.56
C GLU A 130 12.57 8.31 30.58
N GLN A 131 12.86 7.09 30.14
CA GLN A 131 13.21 5.99 31.05
C GLN A 131 14.42 6.28 31.93
N GLN A 132 15.36 7.13 31.52
CA GLN A 132 16.52 7.48 32.36
C GLN A 132 16.11 8.28 33.61
N TYR A 133 14.97 8.97 33.56
CA TYR A 133 14.46 9.80 34.64
C TYR A 133 13.34 9.13 35.43
N PHE A 134 12.52 8.31 34.77
CA PHE A 134 11.26 7.82 35.33
C PHE A 134 11.20 6.30 35.54
N ALA A 135 12.04 5.50 34.88
CA ALA A 135 12.06 4.04 35.08
C ALA A 135 13.03 3.63 36.20
N SER A 136 12.86 2.41 36.73
CA SER A 136 13.84 1.85 37.66
C SER A 136 15.16 1.54 36.94
N GLU A 137 16.27 1.60 37.67
CA GLU A 137 17.60 1.31 37.11
C GLU A 137 17.69 -0.09 36.48
N GLU A 138 17.01 -1.09 37.06
CA GLU A 138 16.98 -2.47 36.54
C GLU A 138 16.27 -2.58 35.17
N THR A 139 15.27 -1.74 34.91
CA THR A 139 14.40 -1.87 33.72
C THR A 139 14.73 -0.89 32.60
N ALA A 140 15.30 0.27 32.95
CA ALA A 140 15.67 1.33 32.03
C ALA A 140 16.57 0.82 30.90
N LYS A 141 16.24 1.14 29.65
CA LYS A 141 17.06 0.75 28.51
C LYS A 141 18.18 1.75 28.28
N ALA A 142 19.39 1.24 28.04
CA ALA A 142 20.54 2.09 27.78
C ALA A 142 20.38 2.87 26.46
N LEU A 143 20.83 4.12 26.48
CA LEU A 143 20.98 4.95 25.29
C LEU A 143 22.06 4.38 24.36
N GLY A 144 21.96 4.67 23.06
CA GLY A 144 22.96 4.26 22.07
C GLY A 144 23.02 2.76 21.74
N ARG A 145 22.14 1.93 22.32
CA ARG A 145 22.06 0.48 22.03
C ARG A 145 21.05 0.10 20.95
N GLU A 146 20.80 0.98 19.97
CA GLU A 146 20.00 0.62 18.80
C GLU A 146 20.73 -0.42 17.97
N ILE A 147 20.01 -1.45 17.52
CA ILE A 147 20.55 -2.42 16.56
C ILE A 147 20.71 -1.72 15.21
N GLY A 148 21.91 -1.79 14.63
CA GLY A 148 22.16 -1.31 13.28
C GLY A 148 21.56 -2.27 12.24
N ALA A 149 20.90 -1.72 11.22
CA ALA A 149 20.47 -2.52 10.08
C ALA A 149 21.67 -2.90 9.21
N ASP A 150 21.69 -4.14 8.72
CA ASP A 150 22.65 -4.61 7.71
C ASP A 150 22.17 -4.27 6.30
N PHE A 151 20.85 -4.31 6.08
CA PHE A 151 20.25 -4.07 4.78
C PHE A 151 19.12 -3.04 4.81
N LEU A 152 19.04 -2.23 3.75
CA LEU A 152 17.95 -1.32 3.45
C LEU A 152 17.08 -1.92 2.34
N LEU A 153 15.81 -2.16 2.63
CA LEU A 153 14.80 -2.48 1.62
C LEU A 153 14.19 -1.17 1.10
N GLN A 154 14.19 -0.96 -0.20
CA GLN A 154 13.48 0.17 -0.81
C GLN A 154 12.87 -0.23 -2.14
N GLY A 155 12.04 0.64 -2.73
CA GLY A 155 11.38 0.30 -3.97
C GLY A 155 10.73 1.47 -4.68
N ALA A 156 10.01 1.16 -5.75
CA ALA A 156 9.23 2.13 -6.48
C ALA A 156 8.05 1.47 -7.20
N VAL A 157 6.95 2.22 -7.29
CA VAL A 157 5.78 1.87 -8.10
C VAL A 157 5.76 2.77 -9.33
N ARG A 158 5.65 2.19 -10.53
CA ARG A 158 5.47 2.91 -11.80
C ARG A 158 4.19 2.43 -12.46
N SER A 159 3.59 3.28 -13.29
CA SER A 159 2.48 2.86 -14.14
C SER A 159 2.66 3.33 -15.57
N VAL A 160 2.12 2.55 -16.50
CA VAL A 160 1.98 2.90 -17.92
C VAL A 160 0.52 2.72 -18.30
N LEU A 161 -0.02 3.72 -18.99
CA LEU A 161 -1.38 3.71 -19.50
C LEU A 161 -1.33 3.66 -21.03
N ASP A 162 -2.01 2.68 -21.59
CA ASP A 162 -2.23 2.51 -23.01
C ASP A 162 -3.73 2.55 -23.29
N GLN A 163 -4.16 3.23 -24.35
CA GLN A 163 -5.57 3.37 -24.66
C GLN A 163 -5.79 3.34 -26.17
N GLN A 164 -6.72 2.49 -26.59
CA GLN A 164 -7.22 2.44 -27.97
C GLN A 164 -8.74 2.37 -27.96
N GLY A 165 -9.38 3.39 -28.54
CA GLY A 165 -10.85 3.51 -28.53
C GLY A 165 -11.41 3.50 -27.11
N ASN A 166 -12.24 2.50 -26.80
CA ASN A 166 -12.93 2.34 -25.52
C ASN A 166 -12.28 1.33 -24.57
N THR A 167 -11.11 0.82 -24.97
CA THR A 167 -10.31 -0.10 -24.17
C THR A 167 -9.07 0.64 -23.68
N ARG A 168 -8.84 0.57 -22.38
CA ARG A 168 -7.66 1.11 -21.72
C ARG A 168 -6.95 -0.01 -20.98
N VAL A 169 -5.64 -0.11 -21.15
CA VAL A 169 -4.80 -1.02 -20.40
C VAL A 169 -3.94 -0.20 -19.47
N ARG A 170 -3.96 -0.54 -18.18
CA ARG A 170 -3.06 0.02 -17.19
C ARG A 170 -2.14 -1.05 -16.67
N THR A 171 -0.84 -0.80 -16.74
CA THR A 171 0.18 -1.71 -16.23
C THR A 171 0.91 -1.03 -15.08
N TYR A 172 1.02 -1.72 -13.95
CA TYR A 172 1.79 -1.31 -12.78
C TYR A 172 3.06 -2.15 -12.69
N TYR A 173 4.19 -1.49 -12.47
CA TYR A 173 5.47 -2.13 -12.18
C TYR A 173 5.86 -1.79 -10.76
N VAL A 174 5.95 -2.78 -9.89
CA VAL A 174 6.39 -2.60 -8.51
C VAL A 174 7.73 -3.27 -8.33
N SER A 175 8.76 -2.45 -8.22
CA SER A 175 10.14 -2.89 -8.04
C SER A 175 10.53 -2.74 -6.57
N ALA A 176 11.28 -3.71 -6.05
CA ALA A 176 11.90 -3.66 -4.73
C ALA A 176 13.36 -4.12 -4.82
N GLU A 177 14.21 -3.55 -3.99
CA GLU A 177 15.63 -3.87 -3.92
C GLU A 177 16.10 -3.88 -2.48
N LEU A 178 16.99 -4.83 -2.19
CA LEU A 178 17.63 -4.98 -0.89
C LEU A 178 19.11 -4.60 -1.04
N ILE A 179 19.54 -3.59 -0.30
CA ILE A 179 20.87 -2.99 -0.40
C ILE A 179 21.63 -3.21 0.89
N ASP A 180 22.84 -3.75 0.78
CA ASP A 180 23.83 -3.81 1.85
C ASP A 180 24.26 -2.38 2.22
N ILE A 181 23.99 -1.96 3.46
CA ILE A 181 24.15 -0.56 3.88
C ILE A 181 25.63 -0.15 3.90
N GLU A 182 26.52 -1.07 4.29
CA GLU A 182 27.96 -0.80 4.37
C GLU A 182 28.58 -0.64 2.98
N THR A 183 28.21 -1.49 2.03
CA THR A 183 28.86 -1.57 0.71
C THR A 183 28.05 -0.95 -0.42
N SER A 184 26.81 -0.50 -0.16
CA SER A 184 25.84 -0.03 -1.16
C SER A 184 25.54 -1.05 -2.28
N ARG A 185 25.87 -2.32 -2.07
CA ARG A 185 25.64 -3.38 -3.06
C ARG A 185 24.20 -3.87 -2.97
N LYS A 186 23.52 -3.94 -4.12
CA LYS A 186 22.23 -4.64 -4.22
C LYS A 186 22.47 -6.14 -4.06
N VAL A 187 21.93 -6.72 -3.00
CA VAL A 187 22.01 -8.17 -2.72
C VAL A 187 20.79 -8.93 -3.25
N TRP A 188 19.69 -8.22 -3.50
CA TRP A 188 18.52 -8.72 -4.18
C TRP A 188 17.80 -7.58 -4.90
N VAL A 189 17.18 -7.89 -6.03
CA VAL A 189 16.30 -6.99 -6.79
C VAL A 189 15.15 -7.85 -7.32
N GLY A 190 13.92 -7.35 -7.22
CA GLY A 190 12.74 -7.98 -7.78
C GLY A 190 11.78 -6.95 -8.36
N GLU A 191 10.95 -7.40 -9.27
CA GLU A 191 9.86 -6.61 -9.84
C GLU A 191 8.65 -7.53 -10.02
N GLU A 192 7.48 -7.02 -9.68
CA GLU A 192 6.20 -7.67 -9.94
C GLU A 192 5.34 -6.73 -10.79
N THR A 193 4.59 -7.31 -11.73
CA THR A 193 3.80 -6.54 -12.70
C THR A 193 2.33 -6.91 -12.61
N ILE A 194 1.47 -5.90 -12.47
CA ILE A 194 0.01 -6.06 -12.55
C ILE A 194 -0.49 -5.37 -13.81
N LYS A 195 -1.32 -6.06 -14.60
CA LYS A 195 -1.94 -5.50 -15.80
C LYS A 195 -3.45 -5.58 -15.69
N LYS A 196 -4.11 -4.43 -15.85
CA LYS A 196 -5.57 -4.28 -15.79
C LYS A 196 -6.11 -3.81 -17.13
N VAL A 197 -7.16 -4.47 -17.61
CA VAL A 197 -7.91 -4.07 -18.81
C VAL A 197 -9.21 -3.42 -18.35
N ILE A 198 -9.41 -2.18 -18.77
CA ILE A 198 -10.55 -1.34 -18.42
C ILE A 198 -11.36 -1.13 -19.69
N GLN A 199 -12.61 -1.62 -19.69
CA GLN A 199 -13.58 -1.38 -20.75
C GLN A 199 -14.66 -0.45 -20.22
N GLN A 200 -14.82 0.72 -20.84
CA GLN A 200 -15.95 1.58 -20.54
C GLN A 200 -17.16 1.10 -21.35
N ALA A 201 -18.35 1.01 -20.76
CA ALA A 201 -19.57 0.76 -21.53
C ALA A 201 -19.86 2.00 -22.40
N ARG A 202 -20.24 1.80 -23.67
CA ARG A 202 -20.85 2.89 -24.44
C ARG A 202 -22.19 3.18 -23.81
N TYR A 203 -22.41 4.40 -23.33
CA TYR A 203 -23.77 4.87 -23.06
C TYR A 203 -24.55 4.82 -24.38
N SER A 204 -25.58 3.96 -24.45
CA SER A 204 -26.69 4.19 -25.36
C SER A 204 -27.54 5.27 -24.71
N LEU A 205 -27.62 6.44 -25.34
CA LEU A 205 -28.70 7.38 -25.09
C LEU A 205 -30.03 6.77 -25.58
#